data_AF-A0A2V6HKX6-F1
#
_entry.id   AF-A0A2V6HKX6-F1
#
_cell.length_a   1.000
_cell.length_b   1.000
_cell.length_c   1.000
_cell.angle_alpha   90.00
_cell.angle_beta   90.00
_cell.angle_gamma   90.00
#
_symmetry.space_group_name_H-M   'P 1'
#
loop_
_entity.id
_entity.type
_entity.pdbx_description
1 polymer ?
#
loop_
_entity_poly.entity_id
_entity_poly.type
_entity_poly.pdbx_seq_one_letter_code
_entity_poly.pdbx_strand_id
1 'polypeptide(L)' 'MDQVKTEIERCGTSAVLDVEEVALVDLDGVQFLNRCEANGVAVLNCPAYIREWMSRERTRVE' A
#
# COMPACT_ATOMS: atom_id res chain seq x y z
N MET A 1 7.38 3.25 -9.63
CA MET A 1 6.59 3.58 -8.41
C MET A 1 6.29 5.07 -8.30
N ASP A 2 7.15 5.96 -8.81
CA ASP A 2 7.07 7.40 -8.51
C ASP A 2 5.78 8.08 -9.01
N GLN A 3 5.28 7.69 -10.18
CA GLN A 3 4.02 8.23 -10.70
C GLN A 3 2.83 7.96 -9.76
N VAL A 4 2.72 6.74 -9.21
CA VAL A 4 1.64 6.38 -8.28
C VAL A 4 1.78 7.15 -6.97
N LYS A 5 3.01 7.31 -6.47
CA LYS A 5 3.30 8.12 -5.28
C LYS A 5 2.81 9.57 -5.46
N THR A 6 3.14 10.19 -6.59
CA THR A 6 2.74 11.57 -6.91
C THR A 6 1.22 11.72 -7.02
N GLU A 7 0.51 10.77 -7.63
CA GLU A 7 -0.96 10.86 -7.73
C GLU A 7 -1.65 10.69 -6.38
N ILE A 8 -1.14 9.84 -5.48
CA ILE A 8 -1.68 9.73 -4.12
C ILE A 8 -1.43 11.01 -3.33
N GLU A 9 -0.23 11.59 -3.42
CA GLU A 9 0.08 12.87 -2.76
C GLU A 9 -0.83 14.01 -3.24
N ARG A 10 -1.20 14.02 -4.53
CA ARG A 10 -2.11 15.01 -5.11
C ARG A 10 -3.54 14.86 -4.60
N CYS A 11 -4.00 13.64 -4.31
CA CYS A 11 -5.35 13.35 -3.83
C CYS A 11 -5.48 13.33 -2.29
N GLY A 12 -4.37 13.16 -1.56
CA GLY A 12 -4.34 13.11 -0.10
C GLY A 12 -5.18 11.96 0.48
N THR A 13 -5.80 12.17 1.64
CA THR A 13 -6.58 11.16 2.38
C THR A 13 -7.86 10.70 1.64
N SER A 14 -8.27 11.40 0.58
CA SER A 14 -9.38 10.97 -0.27
C SER A 14 -8.96 9.94 -1.33
N ALA A 15 -7.66 9.67 -1.46
CA ALA A 15 -7.18 8.64 -2.36
C ALA A 15 -7.59 7.26 -1.85
N VAL A 16 -7.88 6.37 -2.79
CA VAL A 16 -8.14 4.96 -2.54
C VAL A 16 -7.31 4.16 -3.53
N LEU A 17 -6.66 3.11 -3.04
CA LEU A 17 -5.82 2.25 -3.85
C LEU A 17 -6.44 0.87 -3.95
N ASP A 18 -6.94 0.54 -5.14
CA ASP A 18 -7.36 -0.82 -5.45
C ASP A 18 -6.16 -1.63 -5.94
N VAL A 19 -5.93 -2.78 -5.33
CA VAL A 19 -4.81 -3.68 -5.68
C VAL A 19 -5.27 -5.08 -6.09
N GLU A 20 -6.51 -5.24 -6.54
CA GLU A 20 -7.05 -6.52 -7.02
C GLU A 20 -6.18 -7.16 -8.10
N GLU A 21 -5.71 -6.37 -9.07
CA GLU A 21 -4.91 -6.85 -10.21
C GLU A 21 -3.40 -6.95 -9.91
N VAL A 22 -2.97 -6.65 -8.68
CA VAL A 22 -1.57 -6.78 -8.30
C VAL A 22 -1.26 -8.24 -8.01
N ALA A 23 -0.46 -8.87 -8.90
CA ALA A 23 -0.05 -10.27 -8.78
C ALA A 23 1.29 -10.44 -8.03
N LEU A 24 2.14 -9.41 -8.02
CA LEU A 24 3.45 -9.41 -7.37
C LEU A 24 3.70 -8.04 -6.77
N VAL A 25 4.20 -8.02 -5.53
CA VAL A 25 4.60 -6.80 -4.83
C VAL A 25 5.95 -7.06 -4.18
N ASP A 26 6.87 -6.12 -4.32
CA ASP A 26 8.18 -6.15 -3.68
C ASP A 26 8.14 -5.45 -2.31
N LEU A 27 9.28 -5.43 -1.62
CA LEU A 27 9.39 -4.78 -0.31
C LEU A 27 9.05 -3.28 -0.36
N ASP A 28 9.50 -2.55 -1.39
CA ASP A 28 9.18 -1.10 -1.52
C ASP A 28 7.68 -0.90 -1.72
N GLY A 29 7.03 -1.75 -2.51
CA GLY A 29 5.59 -1.76 -2.69
C GLY A 29 4.85 -2.03 -1.40
N VAL A 30 5.26 -3.04 -0.62
CA VAL A 30 4.66 -3.33 0.69
C VAL A 30 4.82 -2.15 1.66
N GLN A 31 6.00 -1.54 1.72
CA GLN A 31 6.23 -0.35 2.54
C GLN A 31 5.39 0.84 2.07
N PHE A 32 5.21 1.00 0.75
CA PHE A 32 4.34 2.03 0.19
C PHE A 32 2.87 1.82 0.59
N LEU A 33 2.34 0.61 0.49
CA LEU A 33 0.98 0.30 0.90
C LEU A 33 0.75 0.55 2.40
N ASN A 34 1.72 0.16 3.23
CA ASN A 34 1.70 0.44 4.67
C ASN A 34 1.68 1.96 4.96
N ARG A 35 2.49 2.75 4.23
CA ARG A 35 2.47 4.22 4.34
C ARG A 35 1.15 4.81 3.89
N CYS A 36 0.52 4.25 2.86
CA CYS A 36 -0.80 4.67 2.41
C CYS A 36 -1.85 4.47 3.52
N GLU A 37 -1.94 3.27 4.11
CA GLU A 37 -2.87 3.03 5.23
C GLU A 37 -2.59 3.97 6.42
N ALA A 38 -1.32 4.20 6.76
CA ALA A 38 -0.94 5.11 7.84
C ALA A 38 -1.34 6.58 7.57
N ASN A 39 -1.36 6.99 6.30
CA ASN A 39 -1.79 8.32 5.87
C ASN A 39 -3.31 8.42 5.65
N GLY A 40 -4.07 7.37 6.00
CA GLY A 40 -5.52 7.30 5.88
C GLY A 40 -6.04 7.00 4.47
N VAL A 41 -5.16 6.57 3.56
CA VAL A 41 -5.53 6.10 2.22
C VAL A 41 -6.01 4.65 2.33
N ALA A 42 -7.23 4.38 1.87
CA ALA A 42 -7.78 3.02 1.95
C ALA A 42 -7.17 2.12 0.87
N VAL A 43 -6.72 0.91 1.25
CA VAL A 43 -6.27 -0.12 0.31
C VAL A 43 -7.39 -1.15 0.13
N LEU A 44 -8.02 -1.16 -1.04
CA LEU A 44 -9.16 -2.01 -1.37
C LEU A 44 -8.74 -3.27 -2.14
N ASN A 45 -9.60 -4.29 -2.09
CA ASN A 45 -9.47 -5.57 -2.78
C ASN A 45 -8.08 -6.24 -2.62
N CYS A 46 -7.43 -5.97 -1.48
CA CYS A 46 -6.08 -6.45 -1.21
C CYS A 46 -6.03 -7.98 -1.10
N PRO A 47 -5.33 -8.67 -2.02
CA PRO A 47 -5.12 -10.11 -1.94
C PRO A 47 -4.52 -10.50 -0.60
N ALA A 48 -4.91 -11.67 -0.09
CA ALA A 48 -4.53 -12.12 1.25
C ALA A 48 -3.01 -12.14 1.47
N TYR A 49 -2.23 -12.51 0.44
CA TYR A 49 -0.78 -12.56 0.52
C TYR A 49 -0.14 -11.16 0.67
N ILE A 50 -0.68 -10.13 0.00
CA ILE A 50 -0.21 -8.74 0.14
C ILE A 50 -0.51 -8.26 1.55
N ARG A 51 -1.74 -8.50 2.05
CA ARG A 51 -2.12 -8.13 3.41
C ARG A 51 -1.23 -8.77 4.46
N GLU A 52 -0.89 -10.04 4.28
CA GLU A 52 0.03 -10.75 5.16
C GLU A 52 1.43 -10.13 5.12
N TRP A 53 1.96 -9.81 3.94
CA TRP A 53 3.26 -9.15 3.79
C TRP A 53 3.27 -7.76 4.42
N MET A 54 2.21 -6.97 4.25
CA MET A 54 2.04 -5.67 4.92
C MET A 54 2.08 -5.80 6.45
N SER A 55 1.36 -6.80 6.99
CA SER A 55 1.36 -7.07 8.43
C SER A 55 2.73 -7.50 8.94
N ARG A 56 3.41 -8.39 8.22
CA ARG A 56 4.75 -8.89 8.58
C ARG A 56 5.80 -7.77 8.55
N GLU A 57 5.71 -6.87 7.58
CA GLU A 57 6.61 -5.71 7.48
C GLU A 57 6.41 -4.74 8.65
N ARG A 58 5.15 -4.49 9.06
CA ARG A 58 4.87 -3.66 10.24
C ARG A 58 5.47 -4.24 11.53
N THR A 59 5.49 -5.56 11.67
CA THR A 59 6.12 -6.22 12.83
C THR A 59 7.64 -6.30 12.74
N ARG A 60 8.25 -6.05 11.57
CA ARG A 60 9.71 -6.04 11.40
C ARG A 60 10.37 -4.73 11.82
N VAL A 61 9.59 -3.65 11.89
CA VAL A 61 10.06 -2.34 12.36
C VAL A 61 9.97 -2.33 13.89
N GLU A 62 10.91 -3.00 14.54
CA GLU A 62 11.24 -2.83 15.97
C GLU A 62 12.45 -1.91 16.13
#